data_AF-G1SZ64-F1
#
_entry.id   AF-G1SZ64-F1
#
_cell.length_a   1.000
_cell.length_b   1.000
_cell.length_c   1.000
_cell.angle_alpha   90.00
_cell.angle_beta   90.00
_cell.angle_gamma   90.00
#
_symmetry.space_group_name_H-M   'P 1'
#
loop_
_entity.id
_entity.type
_entity.pdbx_description
1 polymer ?
#
loop_
_entity_poly.entity_id
_entity_poly.type
_entity_poly.pdbx_seq_one_letter_code
_entity_poly.pdbx_strand_id
1 'polypeptide(L)'
;MRLPVLFLALLGLHAAQGTWPWPHKKAATLLPSFTATPTATESTASSGTTSHRTTKNPHTTSHSTATPGTTSHRPTTATPTTGHGNVTVHPTTSNTTSNTTTTTGTSPGFSTSTPHPGPPPPPPSPSPGSREAVGNYTWTNGSQPCVQLQAQIQIRVLYPTQGGGQAWGMSVLNPNRTKAQGGCEGPRPHLLLSFPYGQLSFGFKQDPGQGQSAVYLSYLAVEYNVSFPQAARWTFSAQNASLRDLQAPLGQSFSCRNASIAVSPALHLDLLSLRVQAAQLPRTGIFGPSFSCPADHPSILVPLIIGLILVGLLALVLVAFCIARRRPSAYQAL
;
A
#
# COMPACT_ATOMS: atom_id res chain seq x y z
N MET A 1 -55.24 20.68 -27.85
CA MET A 1 -53.90 20.05 -27.90
C MET A 1 -52.80 21.10 -27.64
N ARG A 2 -52.29 21.28 -26.41
CA ARG A 2 -51.11 22.17 -26.15
C ARG A 2 -50.12 21.71 -25.06
N LEU A 3 -50.45 20.71 -24.23
CA LEU A 3 -49.54 20.20 -23.19
C LEU A 3 -48.20 19.55 -23.66
N PRO A 4 -48.12 18.73 -24.74
CA PRO A 4 -46.92 17.95 -25.00
C PRO A 4 -45.71 18.77 -25.47
N VAL A 5 -45.93 20.02 -25.91
CA VAL A 5 -44.86 20.91 -26.40
C VAL A 5 -44.03 21.48 -25.24
N LEU A 6 -44.63 21.71 -24.06
CA LEU A 6 -43.91 22.29 -22.91
C LEU A 6 -42.86 21.35 -22.33
N PHE A 7 -43.12 20.03 -22.31
CA PHE A 7 -42.18 19.05 -21.77
C PHE A 7 -40.92 18.90 -22.64
N LEU A 8 -41.05 19.01 -23.96
CA LEU A 8 -39.91 19.01 -24.88
C LEU A 8 -39.06 20.29 -24.73
N ALA A 9 -39.69 21.43 -24.44
CA ALA A 9 -38.98 22.69 -24.20
C ALA A 9 -38.13 22.67 -22.91
N LEU A 10 -38.64 22.13 -21.80
CA LEU A 10 -37.87 22.03 -20.54
C LEU A 10 -36.65 21.09 -20.68
N LEU A 11 -36.80 19.97 -21.39
CA LEU A 11 -35.69 19.03 -21.62
C LEU A 11 -34.57 19.65 -22.50
N GLY A 12 -34.92 20.50 -23.46
CA GLY A 12 -33.93 21.21 -24.28
C GLY A 12 -33.07 22.21 -23.49
N LEU A 13 -33.64 22.85 -22.46
CA LEU A 13 -32.97 23.96 -21.74
C LEU A 13 -31.93 23.50 -20.70
N HIS A 14 -31.88 22.21 -20.35
CA HIS A 14 -30.87 21.64 -19.44
C HIS A 14 -29.67 21.01 -20.15
N ALA A 15 -29.67 20.92 -21.48
CA ALA A 15 -28.54 20.39 -22.26
C ALA A 15 -27.37 21.40 -22.45
N ALA A 16 -27.53 22.64 -21.99
CA ALA A 16 -26.71 23.78 -22.39
C ALA A 16 -25.61 24.23 -21.40
N GLN A 17 -25.14 23.35 -20.49
CA GLN A 17 -23.97 23.59 -19.64
C GLN A 17 -23.24 22.28 -19.34
N GLY A 18 -22.07 22.06 -19.95
CA GLY A 18 -21.33 20.80 -19.80
C GLY A 18 -20.08 20.60 -20.67
N THR A 19 -19.40 21.68 -21.07
CA THR A 19 -18.26 21.59 -22.00
C THR A 19 -16.96 21.22 -21.29
N TRP A 20 -16.55 19.94 -21.31
CA TRP A 20 -15.12 19.58 -21.26
C TRP A 20 -14.83 18.22 -21.92
N PRO A 21 -13.84 18.11 -22.83
CA PRO A 21 -13.52 16.86 -23.50
C PRO A 21 -12.59 15.96 -22.67
N TRP A 22 -12.86 14.66 -22.67
CA TRP A 22 -11.89 13.61 -22.30
C TRP A 22 -11.90 12.49 -23.37
N PRO A 23 -10.74 11.89 -23.68
CA PRO A 23 -10.57 11.11 -24.91
C PRO A 23 -11.16 9.71 -24.85
N HIS A 24 -11.74 9.26 -25.97
CA HIS A 24 -12.27 7.91 -26.12
C HIS A 24 -11.18 6.83 -25.99
N LYS A 25 -11.48 5.77 -25.23
CA LYS A 25 -10.97 4.42 -25.51
C LYS A 25 -12.14 3.51 -25.86
N LYS A 26 -11.99 2.74 -26.94
CA LYS A 26 -13.00 1.77 -27.40
C LYS A 26 -13.00 0.57 -26.45
N ALA A 27 -14.18 0.12 -26.04
CA ALA A 27 -14.38 -1.15 -25.36
C ALA A 27 -15.28 -2.05 -26.23
N ALA A 28 -14.97 -3.35 -26.29
CA ALA A 28 -15.69 -4.31 -27.13
C ALA A 28 -16.89 -4.93 -26.39
N THR A 29 -17.93 -5.28 -27.13
CA THR A 29 -19.13 -5.94 -26.62
C THR A 29 -18.86 -7.41 -26.29
N LEU A 30 -19.15 -7.84 -25.06
CA LEU A 30 -19.42 -9.24 -24.71
C LEU A 30 -20.64 -9.31 -23.77
N LEU A 31 -21.35 -10.43 -23.81
CA LEU A 31 -22.69 -10.57 -23.22
C LEU A 31 -22.66 -10.89 -21.71
N PRO A 32 -23.71 -10.51 -20.95
CA PRO A 32 -23.90 -10.97 -19.58
C PRO A 32 -24.38 -12.43 -19.51
N SER A 33 -24.25 -13.03 -18.33
CA SER A 33 -24.89 -14.30 -17.96
C SER A 33 -25.40 -14.22 -16.51
N PHE A 34 -26.19 -15.20 -16.09
CA PHE A 34 -27.36 -14.94 -15.24
C PHE A 34 -27.12 -14.96 -13.71
N THR A 35 -27.82 -14.03 -13.06
CA THR A 35 -28.52 -14.07 -11.77
C THR A 35 -28.31 -15.26 -10.82
N ALA A 36 -27.92 -14.95 -9.57
CA ALA A 36 -28.45 -15.60 -8.36
C ALA A 36 -28.38 -14.66 -7.15
N THR A 37 -29.46 -14.54 -6.38
CA THR A 37 -29.56 -13.72 -5.15
C THR A 37 -30.28 -14.52 -4.07
N PRO A 38 -29.81 -14.49 -2.80
CA PRO A 38 -30.65 -14.76 -1.64
C PRO A 38 -30.88 -13.52 -0.75
N THR A 39 -32.03 -13.53 -0.08
CA THR A 39 -32.63 -12.45 0.72
C THR A 39 -31.87 -12.09 2.00
N ALA A 40 -32.10 -10.88 2.53
CA ALA A 40 -31.57 -10.39 3.79
C ALA A 40 -32.30 -10.92 5.04
N THR A 41 -31.68 -10.72 6.21
CA THR A 41 -32.37 -10.68 7.51
C THR A 41 -31.94 -9.42 8.26
N GLU A 42 -32.92 -8.69 8.79
CA GLU A 42 -32.77 -7.47 9.59
C GLU A 42 -32.93 -7.81 11.08
N SER A 43 -32.28 -7.05 11.98
CA SER A 43 -32.63 -7.10 13.41
C SER A 43 -32.27 -5.78 14.12
N THR A 44 -33.28 -5.16 14.71
CA THR A 44 -33.22 -3.86 15.39
C THR A 44 -33.07 -4.04 16.90
N ALA A 45 -32.25 -3.22 17.55
CA ALA A 45 -32.30 -2.98 18.99
C ALA A 45 -32.12 -1.48 19.28
N SER A 46 -32.79 -0.95 20.31
CA SER A 46 -32.86 0.48 20.61
C SER A 46 -33.00 0.74 22.11
N SER A 47 -32.85 2.00 22.52
CA SER A 47 -32.95 2.57 23.89
C SER A 47 -31.63 2.57 24.71
N GLY A 48 -31.31 3.63 25.47
CA GLY A 48 -32.08 4.87 25.65
C GLY A 48 -31.37 6.01 26.38
N THR A 49 -32.09 7.14 26.46
CA THR A 49 -31.74 8.46 27.02
C THR A 49 -31.40 8.40 28.53
N THR A 50 -30.58 9.29 29.11
CA THR A 50 -31.04 10.59 29.70
C THR A 50 -29.83 11.47 30.11
N SER A 51 -30.01 12.81 30.14
CA SER A 51 -28.97 13.82 30.43
C SER A 51 -29.24 14.62 31.72
N HIS A 52 -28.21 15.19 32.36
CA HIS A 52 -28.34 16.13 33.49
C HIS A 52 -27.28 17.26 33.52
N ARG A 53 -27.45 18.19 34.47
CA ARG A 53 -27.04 19.62 34.44
C ARG A 53 -26.78 20.10 35.90
N THR A 54 -26.00 21.14 36.25
CA THR A 54 -25.25 22.18 35.51
C THR A 54 -24.10 22.73 36.40
N THR A 55 -23.01 23.27 35.82
CA THR A 55 -22.09 24.33 36.34
C THR A 55 -21.78 24.49 37.85
N LYS A 56 -20.48 24.62 38.20
CA LYS A 56 -19.98 25.83 38.89
C LYS A 56 -18.46 26.07 38.71
N ASN A 57 -18.05 27.32 38.95
CA ASN A 57 -16.71 27.94 38.92
C ASN A 57 -16.81 29.25 39.76
N PRO A 58 -15.77 30.03 40.10
CA PRO A 58 -14.32 29.78 40.26
C PRO A 58 -13.81 30.04 41.71
N HIS A 59 -12.49 29.96 41.95
CA HIS A 59 -11.80 30.98 42.75
C HIS A 59 -10.32 31.14 42.36
N THR A 60 -9.76 32.32 42.62
CA THR A 60 -8.37 32.73 42.34
C THR A 60 -7.71 33.24 43.62
N THR A 61 -6.43 32.91 43.87
CA THR A 61 -5.61 33.58 44.91
C THR A 61 -4.12 33.56 44.52
N SER A 62 -3.39 34.62 44.87
CA SER A 62 -1.93 34.76 44.68
C SER A 62 -1.22 34.87 46.03
N HIS A 63 0.07 34.50 46.13
CA HIS A 63 1.20 35.35 46.60
C HIS A 63 2.47 34.58 47.06
N SER A 64 3.59 34.99 46.48
CA SER A 64 4.95 35.22 47.03
C SER A 64 5.61 34.35 48.14
N THR A 65 6.70 33.68 47.72
CA THR A 65 8.09 33.81 48.25
C THR A 65 8.49 33.32 49.66
N ALA A 66 9.31 32.26 49.71
CA ALA A 66 10.49 32.12 50.60
C ALA A 66 11.47 31.02 50.10
N THR A 67 12.78 31.20 50.33
CA THR A 67 13.89 30.24 50.12
C THR A 67 14.58 29.95 51.48
N PRO A 68 15.34 28.85 51.73
CA PRO A 68 16.64 28.58 51.06
C PRO A 68 17.12 27.10 50.92
N GLY A 69 18.19 26.88 50.14
CA GLY A 69 19.06 25.66 50.17
C GLY A 69 18.59 24.45 49.34
N THR A 70 19.45 23.53 48.85
CA THR A 70 20.93 23.42 48.89
C THR A 70 21.45 22.52 47.74
N THR A 71 22.57 22.91 47.11
CA THR A 71 23.55 22.16 46.26
C THR A 71 23.08 21.15 45.17
N SER A 72 23.61 21.33 43.95
CA SER A 72 23.83 20.26 42.95
C SER A 72 25.10 20.56 42.11
N HIS A 73 25.72 19.54 41.49
CA HIS A 73 27.07 19.60 40.92
C HIS A 73 27.13 19.59 39.38
N ARG A 74 28.25 20.09 38.81
CA ARG A 74 28.53 20.26 37.36
C ARG A 74 30.04 20.12 37.09
N PRO A 75 30.49 19.37 36.07
CA PRO A 75 31.11 19.94 34.84
C PRO A 75 30.55 19.26 33.56
N THR A 76 30.45 19.85 32.35
CA THR A 76 31.30 20.73 31.50
C THR A 76 32.31 19.98 30.60
N THR A 77 32.22 20.26 29.29
CA THR A 77 32.96 19.72 28.14
C THR A 77 34.38 20.28 27.95
N ALA A 78 35.31 19.51 27.38
CA ALA A 78 36.43 20.00 26.56
C ALA A 78 37.04 18.88 25.67
N THR A 79 37.67 19.28 24.55
CA THR A 79 38.52 18.44 23.65
C THR A 79 39.85 19.18 23.41
N PRO A 80 40.98 18.49 23.18
CA PRO A 80 41.75 18.74 21.94
C PRO A 80 42.49 17.49 21.38
N THR A 81 43.49 17.70 20.50
CA THR A 81 43.94 16.79 19.43
C THR A 81 45.43 16.33 19.56
N THR A 82 45.89 15.47 18.63
CA THR A 82 47.29 15.21 18.15
C THR A 82 48.30 14.39 19.00
N GLY A 83 49.19 13.64 18.33
CA GLY A 83 50.50 13.19 18.88
C GLY A 83 51.04 11.84 18.37
N HIS A 84 52.29 11.79 17.86
CA HIS A 84 52.97 10.60 17.32
C HIS A 84 53.79 9.77 18.34
N GLY A 85 53.75 8.43 18.17
CA GLY A 85 54.86 7.45 18.05
C GLY A 85 56.22 7.55 18.79
N ASN A 86 56.55 6.48 19.55
CA ASN A 86 57.82 5.72 19.62
C ASN A 86 57.55 4.42 20.43
N VAL A 87 58.20 3.25 20.32
CA VAL A 87 59.49 2.73 19.81
C VAL A 87 60.59 2.52 20.89
N THR A 88 60.97 1.24 21.07
CA THR A 88 62.17 0.66 21.71
C THR A 88 62.41 0.77 23.24
N VAL A 89 62.48 -0.39 23.90
CA VAL A 89 63.45 -0.71 24.98
C VAL A 89 63.94 -2.17 24.81
N HIS A 90 65.24 -2.40 25.04
CA HIS A 90 66.02 -3.66 24.90
C HIS A 90 67.37 -3.43 25.66
N PRO A 91 68.30 -4.39 25.93
CA PRO A 91 68.30 -5.87 25.82
C PRO A 91 67.99 -6.55 27.20
N THR A 92 68.59 -7.61 27.81
CA THR A 92 69.84 -8.39 27.62
C THR A 92 69.80 -9.84 28.20
N THR A 93 70.32 -10.77 27.40
CA THR A 93 71.01 -12.07 27.63
C THR A 93 71.06 -12.78 29.00
N SER A 94 70.83 -14.11 28.95
CA SER A 94 71.56 -15.14 29.73
C SER A 94 71.81 -16.38 28.84
N ASN A 95 73.00 -17.00 28.92
CA ASN A 95 73.41 -18.15 28.09
C ASN A 95 73.29 -19.50 28.84
N THR A 96 73.33 -20.64 28.11
CA THR A 96 74.33 -21.74 28.26
C THR A 96 73.81 -23.16 27.91
N THR A 97 74.16 -23.62 26.71
CA THR A 97 74.80 -24.94 26.40
C THR A 97 74.21 -26.29 26.87
N SER A 98 73.44 -26.92 25.95
CA SER A 98 73.67 -28.27 25.36
C SER A 98 73.32 -29.61 26.07
N ASN A 99 73.11 -30.62 25.19
CA ASN A 99 73.14 -32.08 25.36
C ASN A 99 72.01 -32.80 26.15
N THR A 100 71.22 -33.61 25.45
CA THR A 100 71.29 -35.10 25.49
C THR A 100 70.40 -35.70 24.38
N THR A 101 70.86 -36.80 23.76
CA THR A 101 70.13 -37.54 22.70
C THR A 101 69.66 -38.89 23.22
N THR A 102 68.35 -39.19 23.12
CA THR A 102 67.80 -40.55 23.28
C THR A 102 66.66 -40.77 22.27
N THR A 103 66.37 -42.04 21.93
CA THR A 103 65.75 -42.43 20.66
C THR A 103 64.37 -43.10 20.78
N THR A 104 63.62 -43.06 19.67
CA THR A 104 62.64 -44.07 19.19
C THR A 104 61.48 -44.52 20.09
N GLY A 105 60.25 -44.33 19.59
CA GLY A 105 59.03 -44.96 20.11
C GLY A 105 57.92 -45.01 19.06
N THR A 106 57.95 -46.00 18.18
CA THR A 106 56.99 -46.14 17.07
C THR A 106 55.78 -46.99 17.48
N SER A 107 54.56 -46.48 17.29
CA SER A 107 53.32 -47.29 17.35
C SER A 107 52.23 -46.67 16.46
N PRO A 108 51.43 -47.46 15.70
CA PRO A 108 50.56 -46.93 14.66
C PRO A 108 49.07 -46.79 15.05
N GLY A 109 48.44 -45.74 14.50
CA GLY A 109 47.04 -45.76 14.05
C GLY A 109 45.93 -45.58 15.11
N PHE A 110 45.19 -44.47 14.98
CA PHE A 110 43.72 -44.48 14.78
C PHE A 110 43.23 -43.05 14.46
N SER A 111 43.06 -42.74 13.17
CA SER A 111 42.60 -41.41 12.71
C SER A 111 41.10 -41.40 12.49
N THR A 112 40.32 -41.18 13.55
CA THR A 112 38.86 -41.09 13.47
C THR A 112 38.42 -39.77 12.84
N SER A 113 38.26 -39.74 11.52
CA SER A 113 37.74 -38.57 10.81
C SER A 113 36.26 -38.33 11.13
N THR A 114 35.98 -37.30 11.93
CA THR A 114 34.61 -36.81 12.13
C THR A 114 34.08 -36.22 10.81
N PRO A 115 32.85 -36.57 10.38
CA PRO A 115 32.26 -35.98 9.19
C PRO A 115 32.01 -34.48 9.42
N HIS A 116 32.39 -33.67 8.44
CA HIS A 116 32.14 -32.22 8.46
C HIS A 116 30.63 -31.94 8.56
N PRO A 117 30.18 -31.04 9.45
CA PRO A 117 28.77 -30.65 9.50
C PRO A 117 28.33 -30.09 8.14
N GLY A 118 27.30 -30.70 7.55
CA GLY A 118 26.71 -30.19 6.31
C GLY A 118 26.17 -28.76 6.49
N PRO A 119 26.07 -27.97 5.41
CA PRO A 119 25.50 -26.63 5.47
C PRO A 119 24.09 -26.68 6.08
N PRO A 120 23.71 -25.71 6.92
CA PRO A 120 22.42 -25.74 7.60
C PRO A 120 21.26 -25.75 6.59
N PRO A 121 20.15 -26.45 6.89
CA PRO A 121 19.01 -26.51 5.99
C PRO A 121 18.45 -25.10 5.72
N PRO A 122 17.95 -24.83 4.49
CA PRO A 122 17.39 -23.53 4.16
C PRO A 122 16.21 -23.19 5.09
N PRO A 123 15.96 -21.91 5.39
CA PRO A 123 14.88 -21.51 6.27
C PRO A 123 13.54 -22.03 5.72
N PRO A 124 12.62 -22.49 6.60
CA PRO A 124 11.35 -23.04 6.17
C PRO A 124 10.57 -22.01 5.34
N SER A 125 9.90 -22.52 4.29
CA SER A 125 9.00 -21.72 3.45
C SER A 125 8.08 -20.85 4.33
N PRO A 126 7.80 -19.59 3.95
CA PRO A 126 6.92 -18.73 4.72
C PRO A 126 5.54 -19.37 4.87
N SER A 127 5.31 -19.98 6.04
CA SER A 127 4.02 -20.49 6.47
C SER A 127 2.96 -19.41 6.20
N PRO A 128 1.79 -19.76 5.62
CA PRO A 128 0.81 -18.80 5.14
C PRO A 128 0.52 -17.76 6.24
N GLY A 129 0.91 -16.51 5.94
CA GLY A 129 0.97 -15.45 6.94
C GLY A 129 -0.35 -15.28 7.67
N SER A 130 -0.28 -15.06 8.98
CA SER A 130 -1.44 -14.89 9.86
C SER A 130 -2.49 -13.99 9.20
N ARG A 131 -3.67 -14.57 8.99
CA ARG A 131 -4.81 -14.03 8.25
C ARG A 131 -5.01 -12.52 8.51
N GLU A 132 -5.03 -11.74 7.42
CA GLU A 132 -5.53 -10.36 7.38
C GLU A 132 -4.75 -9.31 8.21
N ALA A 133 -3.44 -9.51 8.43
CA ALA A 133 -2.56 -8.51 9.04
C ALA A 133 -2.24 -7.32 8.09
N VAL A 134 -3.02 -6.25 8.17
CA VAL A 134 -2.73 -4.96 7.50
C VAL A 134 -1.52 -4.28 8.16
N GLY A 135 -0.45 -4.07 7.40
CA GLY A 135 0.74 -3.35 7.86
C GLY A 135 0.56 -1.84 7.82
N ASN A 136 1.33 -1.12 8.65
CA ASN A 136 1.46 0.34 8.62
C ASN A 136 2.95 0.68 8.55
N TYR A 137 3.39 1.16 7.39
CA TYR A 137 4.79 1.37 7.05
C TYR A 137 5.05 2.87 6.88
N THR A 138 5.55 3.52 7.93
CA THR A 138 5.86 4.95 7.96
C THR A 138 7.35 5.18 7.95
N TRP A 139 7.82 6.17 7.19
CA TRP A 139 9.15 6.74 7.34
C TRP A 139 9.05 8.21 7.79
N THR A 140 9.96 8.64 8.66
CA THR A 140 10.06 10.01 9.16
C THR A 140 11.41 10.63 8.80
N ASN A 141 11.42 11.91 8.44
CA ASN A 141 12.64 12.71 8.37
C ASN A 141 12.79 13.46 9.70
N GLY A 142 13.65 12.92 10.57
CA GLY A 142 13.66 13.30 11.99
C GLY A 142 12.28 13.04 12.63
N SER A 143 11.69 14.07 13.22
CA SER A 143 10.36 14.02 13.84
C SER A 143 9.18 14.23 12.87
N GLN A 144 9.43 14.52 11.58
CA GLN A 144 8.34 14.81 10.63
C GLN A 144 8.03 13.59 9.76
N PRO A 145 6.77 13.09 9.71
CA PRO A 145 6.39 11.99 8.83
C PRO A 145 6.52 12.41 7.35
N CYS A 146 7.00 11.47 6.54
CA CYS A 146 7.58 11.75 5.23
C CYS A 146 6.79 11.00 4.13
N VAL A 147 6.62 9.69 4.32
CA VAL A 147 5.84 8.80 3.48
C VAL A 147 5.23 7.73 4.37
N GLN A 148 4.00 7.32 4.08
CA GLN A 148 3.27 6.32 4.83
C GLN A 148 2.45 5.44 3.89
N LEU A 149 2.55 4.13 4.07
CA LEU A 149 1.80 3.11 3.36
C LEU A 149 1.12 2.19 4.37
N GLN A 150 -0.20 2.13 4.36
CA GLN A 150 -1.00 1.17 5.11
C GLN A 150 -1.64 0.19 4.12
N ALA A 151 -1.31 -1.10 4.23
CA ALA A 151 -1.87 -2.15 3.36
C ALA A 151 -1.56 -3.55 3.92
N GLN A 152 -2.45 -4.52 3.66
CA GLN A 152 -2.03 -5.91 3.55
C GLN A 152 -1.43 -6.08 2.15
N ILE A 153 -0.14 -6.46 2.09
CA ILE A 153 0.60 -6.58 0.83
C ILE A 153 0.72 -8.06 0.46
N GLN A 154 0.37 -8.41 -0.78
CA GLN A 154 0.53 -9.76 -1.33
C GLN A 154 1.44 -9.70 -2.57
N ILE A 155 2.40 -10.62 -2.66
CA ILE A 155 3.32 -10.72 -3.81
C ILE A 155 2.87 -11.93 -4.64
N ARG A 156 2.41 -11.68 -5.87
CA ARG A 156 2.05 -12.73 -6.83
C ARG A 156 3.15 -12.90 -7.88
N VAL A 157 3.55 -14.14 -8.11
CA VAL A 157 4.69 -14.51 -8.96
C VAL A 157 4.31 -15.66 -9.88
N LEU A 158 4.57 -15.51 -11.18
CA LEU A 158 4.52 -16.61 -12.15
C LEU A 158 5.91 -17.28 -12.18
N TYR A 159 5.97 -18.54 -11.75
CA TYR A 159 7.22 -19.30 -11.65
C TYR A 159 7.21 -20.54 -12.55
N PRO A 160 8.36 -20.91 -13.16
CA PRO A 160 8.50 -22.18 -13.87
C PRO A 160 8.49 -23.33 -12.87
N THR A 161 7.79 -24.43 -13.21
CA THR A 161 7.76 -25.65 -12.41
C THR A 161 8.78 -26.67 -12.89
N GLN A 162 9.16 -27.60 -12.02
CA GLN A 162 10.10 -28.70 -12.34
C GLN A 162 9.56 -29.63 -13.44
N GLY A 163 8.24 -29.68 -13.64
CA GLY A 163 7.58 -30.38 -14.75
C GLY A 163 7.57 -29.62 -16.08
N GLY A 164 8.34 -28.53 -16.22
CA GLY A 164 8.43 -27.72 -17.45
C GLY A 164 7.25 -26.76 -17.70
N GLY A 165 6.26 -26.72 -16.79
CA GLY A 165 5.13 -25.80 -16.85
C GLY A 165 5.39 -24.46 -16.16
N GLN A 166 4.32 -23.69 -15.96
CA GLN A 166 4.32 -22.48 -15.13
C GLN A 166 3.15 -22.53 -14.14
N ALA A 167 3.35 -21.96 -12.95
CA ALA A 167 2.32 -21.85 -11.92
C ALA A 167 2.36 -20.47 -11.24
N TRP A 168 1.23 -20.02 -10.73
CA TRP A 168 1.14 -18.82 -9.91
C TRP A 168 1.39 -19.15 -8.44
N GLY A 169 2.32 -18.41 -7.84
CA GLY A 169 2.58 -18.38 -6.40
C GLY A 169 2.07 -17.07 -5.82
N MET A 170 1.58 -17.13 -4.58
CA MET A 170 1.20 -15.97 -3.80
C MET A 170 1.81 -16.08 -2.41
N SER A 171 2.29 -14.97 -1.87
CA SER A 171 2.67 -14.85 -0.47
C SER A 171 2.11 -13.55 0.12
N VAL A 172 1.88 -13.54 1.44
CA VAL A 172 1.46 -12.35 2.19
C VAL A 172 2.68 -11.81 2.94
N LEU A 173 2.98 -10.52 2.80
CA LEU A 173 4.06 -9.88 3.51
C LEU A 173 3.71 -9.76 5.00
N ASN A 174 4.61 -10.22 5.89
CA ASN A 174 4.40 -10.14 7.33
C ASN A 174 4.87 -8.77 7.86
N PRO A 175 3.96 -7.88 8.33
CA PRO A 175 4.34 -6.55 8.79
C PRO A 175 5.30 -6.58 9.98
N ASN A 176 5.11 -7.54 10.91
CA ASN A 176 5.93 -7.68 12.13
C ASN A 176 7.37 -8.14 11.84
N ARG A 177 7.68 -8.51 10.59
CA ARG A 177 9.05 -8.82 10.12
C ARG A 177 9.52 -7.92 8.99
N THR A 178 8.83 -6.81 8.73
CA THR A 178 9.15 -5.86 7.65
C THR A 178 9.60 -4.53 8.23
N LYS A 179 10.76 -4.02 7.79
CA LYS A 179 11.28 -2.71 8.18
C LYS A 179 11.03 -1.68 7.08
N ALA A 180 10.46 -0.54 7.45
CA ALA A 180 10.31 0.61 6.56
C ALA A 180 11.57 1.50 6.60
N GLN A 181 12.03 1.92 5.43
CA GLN A 181 13.11 2.87 5.19
C GLN A 181 12.68 3.83 4.06
N GLY A 182 13.30 5.00 3.89
CA GLY A 182 12.94 5.87 2.77
C GLY A 182 13.48 7.29 2.85
N GLY A 183 12.78 8.21 2.19
CA GLY A 183 13.10 9.64 2.19
C GLY A 183 12.19 10.45 1.28
N CYS A 184 12.18 11.77 1.46
CA CYS A 184 11.38 12.72 0.69
C CYS A 184 12.23 13.91 0.24
N GLU A 185 13.40 13.60 -0.32
CA GLU A 185 14.32 14.61 -0.82
C GLU A 185 13.77 15.21 -2.13
N GLY A 186 13.38 16.48 -2.06
CA GLY A 186 12.76 17.19 -3.17
C GLY A 186 11.47 16.50 -3.69
N PRO A 187 11.22 16.52 -5.01
CA PRO A 187 9.98 16.04 -5.61
C PRO A 187 9.92 14.51 -5.83
N ARG A 188 10.85 13.72 -5.25
CA ARG A 188 10.94 12.25 -5.44
C ARG A 188 10.94 11.45 -4.13
N PRO A 189 9.81 11.39 -3.39
CA PRO A 189 9.70 10.57 -2.20
C PRO A 189 9.73 9.07 -2.50
N HIS A 190 10.29 8.28 -1.59
CA HIS A 190 10.44 6.84 -1.76
C HIS A 190 10.32 6.08 -0.43
N LEU A 191 9.86 4.83 -0.52
CA LEU A 191 9.66 3.91 0.59
C LEU A 191 10.24 2.54 0.21
N LEU A 192 11.18 2.05 1.01
CA LEU A 192 11.79 0.73 0.93
C LEU A 192 11.25 -0.14 2.07
N LEU A 193 10.67 -1.29 1.74
CA LEU A 193 10.23 -2.29 2.71
C LEU A 193 11.17 -3.50 2.65
N SER A 194 12.04 -3.64 3.66
CA SER A 194 13.01 -4.74 3.76
C SER A 194 12.50 -5.84 4.69
N PHE A 195 12.55 -7.10 4.27
CA PHE A 195 12.06 -8.27 5.02
C PHE A 195 12.98 -9.49 4.81
N PRO A 196 12.88 -10.58 5.61
CA PRO A 196 13.86 -11.68 5.60
C PRO A 196 14.07 -12.41 4.26
N TYR A 197 13.16 -12.18 3.30
CA TYR A 197 13.11 -12.87 2.02
C TYR A 197 13.23 -11.90 0.83
N GLY A 198 13.53 -10.61 1.03
CA GLY A 198 13.66 -9.65 -0.06
C GLY A 198 13.32 -8.21 0.30
N GLN A 199 12.98 -7.41 -0.72
CA GLN A 199 12.61 -6.01 -0.56
C GLN A 199 11.59 -5.52 -1.61
N LEU A 200 10.76 -4.56 -1.21
CA LEU A 200 9.86 -3.80 -2.09
C LEU A 200 10.28 -2.33 -2.09
N SER A 201 10.50 -1.74 -3.27
CA SER A 201 11.00 -0.38 -3.44
C SER A 201 9.97 0.47 -4.20
N PHE A 202 9.22 1.30 -3.47
CA PHE A 202 8.22 2.23 -4.02
C PHE A 202 8.85 3.61 -4.23
N GLY A 203 8.78 4.15 -5.46
CA GLY A 203 9.30 5.46 -5.81
C GLY A 203 8.22 6.37 -6.40
N PHE A 204 7.92 7.46 -5.71
CA PHE A 204 6.87 8.41 -6.06
C PHE A 204 7.45 9.63 -6.78
N LYS A 205 6.64 10.28 -7.62
CA LYS A 205 6.95 11.57 -8.24
C LYS A 205 5.86 12.57 -7.90
N GLN A 206 6.26 13.79 -7.57
CA GLN A 206 5.37 14.94 -7.51
C GLN A 206 5.27 15.56 -8.91
N ASP A 207 4.04 15.75 -9.38
CA ASP A 207 3.68 16.32 -10.69
C ASP A 207 3.22 17.77 -10.49
N PRO A 208 4.01 18.79 -10.89
CA PRO A 208 3.65 20.20 -10.75
C PRO A 208 2.65 20.61 -11.85
N GLY A 209 1.47 19.98 -11.83
CA GLY A 209 0.38 20.25 -12.78
C GLY A 209 -0.15 21.68 -12.67
N GLN A 210 -0.66 22.21 -13.78
CA GLN A 210 -1.03 23.62 -13.98
C GLN A 210 -2.30 24.09 -13.20
N GLY A 211 -2.62 23.47 -12.06
CA GLY A 211 -3.77 23.86 -11.23
C GLY A 211 -3.90 23.06 -9.93
N GLN A 212 -3.63 21.76 -9.95
CA GLN A 212 -3.53 20.91 -8.76
C GLN A 212 -2.35 19.95 -8.91
N SER A 213 -1.30 20.18 -8.12
CA SER A 213 -0.13 19.32 -8.08
C SER A 213 -0.46 17.97 -7.44
N ALA A 214 0.00 16.89 -8.04
CA ALA A 214 -0.35 15.52 -7.65
C ALA A 214 0.87 14.69 -7.26
N VAL A 215 0.66 13.57 -6.57
CA VAL A 215 1.67 12.55 -6.30
C VAL A 215 1.18 11.23 -6.91
N TYR A 216 2.07 10.49 -7.55
CA TYR A 216 1.78 9.15 -8.06
C TYR A 216 2.96 8.20 -7.84
N LEU A 217 2.67 6.89 -7.74
CA LEU A 217 3.67 5.84 -7.77
C LEU A 217 4.22 5.75 -9.19
N SER A 218 5.50 6.05 -9.35
CA SER A 218 6.18 6.14 -10.64
C SER A 218 7.17 5.00 -10.89
N TYR A 219 7.65 4.40 -9.81
CA TYR A 219 8.61 3.32 -9.78
C TYR A 219 8.16 2.29 -8.75
N LEU A 220 8.21 1.02 -9.12
CA LEU A 220 8.08 -0.10 -8.20
C LEU A 220 9.10 -1.16 -8.60
N ALA A 221 9.93 -1.58 -7.66
CA ALA A 221 10.78 -2.76 -7.82
C ALA A 221 10.54 -3.76 -6.69
N VAL A 222 10.75 -5.03 -7.03
CA VAL A 222 10.60 -6.17 -6.14
C VAL A 222 11.81 -7.07 -6.32
N GLU A 223 12.44 -7.43 -5.21
CA GLU A 223 13.39 -8.54 -5.11
C GLU A 223 12.80 -9.53 -4.11
N TYR A 224 12.68 -10.80 -4.49
CA TYR A 224 12.00 -11.78 -3.66
C TYR A 224 12.60 -13.19 -3.82
N ASN A 225 13.04 -13.75 -2.70
CA ASN A 225 13.68 -15.06 -2.57
C ASN A 225 12.77 -16.00 -1.77
N VAL A 226 11.95 -16.80 -2.46
CA VAL A 226 11.03 -17.76 -1.86
C VAL A 226 10.95 -19.04 -2.69
N SER A 227 10.85 -20.20 -2.02
CA SER A 227 10.52 -21.45 -2.70
C SER A 227 9.00 -21.66 -2.71
N PHE A 228 8.42 -21.74 -3.91
CA PHE A 228 7.03 -22.19 -4.11
C PHE A 228 6.98 -23.69 -4.42
N PRO A 229 5.84 -24.39 -4.21
CA PRO A 229 5.70 -25.81 -4.50
C PRO A 229 6.11 -26.18 -5.94
N GLN A 230 6.96 -27.19 -6.10
CA GLN A 230 7.53 -27.63 -7.39
C GLN A 230 8.26 -26.55 -8.20
N ALA A 231 8.67 -25.43 -7.62
CA ALA A 231 9.36 -24.38 -8.36
C ALA A 231 10.75 -24.82 -8.86
N ALA A 232 11.08 -24.47 -10.09
CA ALA A 232 12.41 -24.68 -10.68
C ALA A 232 13.41 -23.54 -10.36
N ARG A 233 12.94 -22.44 -9.77
CA ARG A 233 13.75 -21.33 -9.23
C ARG A 233 13.08 -20.72 -8.00
N TRP A 234 13.87 -20.16 -7.10
CA TRP A 234 13.40 -19.48 -5.88
C TRP A 234 13.68 -17.97 -5.84
N THR A 235 14.49 -17.44 -6.77
CA THR A 235 14.78 -16.00 -6.85
C THR A 235 13.96 -15.35 -7.97
N PHE A 236 13.31 -14.25 -7.63
CA PHE A 236 12.48 -13.44 -8.52
C PHE A 236 12.83 -11.96 -8.33
N SER A 237 12.99 -11.24 -9.43
CA SER A 237 13.17 -9.79 -9.40
C SER A 237 12.47 -9.16 -10.60
N ALA A 238 11.90 -7.97 -10.40
CA ALA A 238 11.29 -7.15 -11.43
C ALA A 238 11.30 -5.67 -11.02
N GLN A 239 11.35 -4.77 -12.00
CA GLN A 239 11.16 -3.34 -11.79
C GLN A 239 10.34 -2.72 -12.92
N ASN A 240 9.52 -1.73 -12.57
CA ASN A 240 8.78 -0.89 -13.51
C ASN A 240 8.97 0.57 -13.13
N ALA A 241 9.54 1.38 -14.03
CA ALA A 241 9.87 2.80 -13.81
C ALA A 241 8.93 3.78 -14.56
N SER A 242 7.85 3.23 -15.14
CA SER A 242 6.89 3.94 -16.01
C SER A 242 5.46 3.85 -15.47
N LEU A 243 5.30 3.62 -14.17
CA LEU A 243 4.00 3.59 -13.50
C LEU A 243 3.38 4.98 -13.39
N ARG A 244 2.04 5.04 -13.26
CA ARG A 244 1.31 6.26 -12.89
C ARG A 244 0.12 5.94 -11.98
N ASP A 245 0.39 5.03 -11.05
CA ASP A 245 -0.58 4.38 -10.19
C ASP A 245 -0.70 5.12 -8.85
N LEU A 246 -1.74 4.78 -8.08
CA LEU A 246 -1.96 5.31 -6.72
C LEU A 246 -1.99 6.85 -6.66
N GLN A 247 -2.46 7.50 -7.74
CA GLN A 247 -2.39 8.95 -7.90
C GLN A 247 -3.40 9.70 -7.01
N ALA A 248 -2.92 10.66 -6.21
CA ALA A 248 -3.74 11.58 -5.41
C ALA A 248 -3.20 13.03 -5.48
N PRO A 249 -4.02 14.06 -5.14
CA PRO A 249 -3.54 15.43 -4.96
C PRO A 249 -2.50 15.54 -3.83
N LEU A 250 -1.62 16.56 -3.87
CA LEU A 250 -0.72 16.85 -2.77
C LEU A 250 -1.48 17.08 -1.45
N GLY A 251 -0.90 16.58 -0.34
CA GLY A 251 -1.52 16.64 1.00
C GLY A 251 -2.66 15.66 1.24
N GLN A 252 -3.15 14.94 0.22
CA GLN A 252 -4.18 13.91 0.34
C GLN A 252 -3.58 12.49 0.34
N SER A 253 -4.31 11.54 0.92
CA SER A 253 -3.97 10.12 0.90
C SER A 253 -4.78 9.39 -0.17
N PHE A 254 -4.13 8.57 -1.00
CA PHE A 254 -4.82 7.67 -1.91
C PHE A 254 -5.35 6.47 -1.12
N SER A 255 -6.66 6.19 -1.18
CA SER A 255 -7.27 5.00 -0.57
C SER A 255 -7.92 4.08 -1.61
N CYS A 256 -7.82 2.76 -1.41
CA CYS A 256 -8.49 1.77 -2.24
C CYS A 256 -8.71 0.44 -1.49
N ARG A 257 -9.88 -0.20 -1.62
CA ARG A 257 -10.14 -1.52 -1.01
C ARG A 257 -9.17 -2.59 -1.50
N ASN A 258 -8.87 -2.58 -2.81
CA ASN A 258 -7.90 -3.47 -3.43
C ASN A 258 -7.31 -2.81 -4.69
N ALA A 259 -5.98 -2.70 -4.75
CA ALA A 259 -5.25 -2.30 -5.94
C ALA A 259 -4.21 -3.36 -6.32
N SER A 260 -4.09 -3.69 -7.61
CA SER A 260 -3.11 -4.65 -8.13
C SER A 260 -2.21 -3.95 -9.15
N ILE A 261 -0.89 -4.03 -8.96
CA ILE A 261 0.11 -3.32 -9.77
C ILE A 261 1.01 -4.34 -10.45
N ALA A 262 1.06 -4.30 -11.79
CA ALA A 262 1.93 -5.17 -12.58
C ALA A 262 3.37 -4.61 -12.61
N VAL A 263 4.28 -5.26 -11.90
CA VAL A 263 5.72 -4.95 -11.92
C VAL A 263 6.38 -5.57 -13.15
N SER A 264 5.92 -6.76 -13.53
CA SER A 264 6.18 -7.40 -14.83
C SER A 264 5.05 -8.38 -15.17
N PRO A 265 4.96 -8.93 -16.39
CA PRO A 265 3.97 -9.98 -16.71
C PRO A 265 4.06 -11.25 -15.84
N ALA A 266 5.15 -11.41 -15.08
CA ALA A 266 5.38 -12.53 -14.18
C ALA A 266 5.42 -12.11 -12.69
N LEU A 267 5.20 -10.82 -12.35
CA LEU A 267 5.23 -10.34 -10.98
C LEU A 267 4.24 -9.19 -10.75
N HIS A 268 3.25 -9.44 -9.90
CA HIS A 268 2.24 -8.48 -9.49
C HIS A 268 2.33 -8.22 -7.98
N LEU A 269 2.03 -6.99 -7.58
CA LEU A 269 1.91 -6.59 -6.18
C LEU A 269 0.46 -6.19 -5.90
N ASP A 270 -0.19 -6.88 -4.97
CA ASP A 270 -1.55 -6.57 -4.54
C ASP A 270 -1.53 -5.86 -3.18
N LEU A 271 -2.37 -4.83 -3.08
CA LEU A 271 -2.44 -3.90 -1.96
C LEU A 271 -3.90 -3.85 -1.49
N LEU A 272 -4.22 -4.65 -0.47
CA LEU A 272 -5.55 -4.77 0.10
C LEU A 272 -5.69 -3.84 1.31
N SER A 273 -6.86 -3.23 1.48
CA SER A 273 -7.12 -2.17 2.47
C SER A 273 -6.08 -1.05 2.37
N LEU A 274 -5.76 -0.65 1.14
CA LEU A 274 -4.70 0.30 0.83
C LEU A 274 -5.09 1.71 1.26
N ARG A 275 -4.18 2.36 2.00
CA ARG A 275 -4.05 3.82 2.06
C ARG A 275 -2.58 4.21 1.95
N VAL A 276 -2.26 5.18 1.09
CA VAL A 276 -0.88 5.66 0.91
C VAL A 276 -0.84 7.17 0.79
N GLN A 277 0.17 7.79 1.40
CA GLN A 277 0.50 9.20 1.19
C GLN A 277 2.02 9.36 1.14
N ALA A 278 2.50 10.04 0.10
CA ALA A 278 3.93 10.13 -0.19
C ALA A 278 4.39 11.58 -0.45
N ALA A 279 3.75 12.56 0.19
CA ALA A 279 4.23 13.93 0.36
C ALA A 279 3.31 14.68 1.34
N GLN A 280 3.83 15.73 1.99
CA GLN A 280 3.06 16.67 2.82
C GLN A 280 2.17 15.99 3.88
N LEU A 281 2.73 15.01 4.61
CA LEU A 281 1.98 14.34 5.68
C LEU A 281 1.78 15.32 6.86
N PRO A 282 0.59 15.35 7.48
CA PRO A 282 0.37 16.03 8.74
C PRO A 282 1.40 15.61 9.81
N ARG A 283 1.93 16.57 10.58
CA ARG A 283 2.92 16.32 11.65
C ARG A 283 2.44 15.35 12.74
N THR A 284 1.15 15.05 12.79
CA THR A 284 0.54 14.05 13.69
C THR A 284 0.83 12.60 13.29
N GLY A 285 1.38 12.33 12.10
CA GLY A 285 1.57 10.95 11.62
C GLY A 285 0.26 10.27 11.18
N ILE A 286 -0.80 11.06 10.97
CA ILE A 286 -2.10 10.63 10.47
C ILE A 286 -2.21 11.07 9.01
N PHE A 287 -2.75 10.20 8.15
CA PHE A 287 -3.06 10.52 6.76
C PHE A 287 -3.92 11.78 6.61
N GLY A 288 -3.66 12.56 5.56
CA GLY A 288 -4.53 13.64 5.10
C GLY A 288 -5.82 13.12 4.43
N PRO A 289 -6.68 14.02 3.92
CA PRO A 289 -7.97 13.69 3.33
C PRO A 289 -7.89 12.56 2.29
N SER A 290 -8.89 11.67 2.27
CA SER A 290 -8.86 10.46 1.45
C SER A 290 -9.35 10.71 0.02
N PHE A 291 -8.44 10.63 -0.94
CA PHE A 291 -8.75 10.52 -2.36
C PHE A 291 -8.95 9.05 -2.72
N SER A 292 -10.20 8.66 -3.01
CA SER A 292 -10.58 7.25 -3.21
C SER A 292 -10.39 6.78 -4.65
N CYS A 293 -9.99 5.52 -4.84
CA CYS A 293 -9.80 4.94 -6.17
C CYS A 293 -11.12 4.77 -6.94
N PRO A 294 -11.11 4.83 -8.29
CA PRO A 294 -12.31 4.62 -9.11
C PRO A 294 -12.95 3.24 -8.95
N ALA A 295 -12.17 2.21 -8.58
CA ALA A 295 -12.68 0.85 -8.38
C ALA A 295 -13.66 0.74 -7.19
N ASP A 296 -13.50 1.58 -6.15
CA ASP A 296 -14.44 1.67 -5.03
C ASP A 296 -15.69 2.52 -5.34
N HIS A 297 -15.68 3.24 -6.47
CA HIS A 297 -16.75 4.13 -6.92
C HIS A 297 -17.29 3.70 -8.29
N PRO A 298 -17.96 2.53 -8.39
CA PRO A 298 -18.63 2.14 -9.62
C PRO A 298 -19.63 3.22 -10.03
N SER A 299 -19.56 3.66 -11.29
CA SER A 299 -20.29 4.83 -11.77
C SER A 299 -21.77 4.53 -11.99
N ILE A 300 -22.55 4.52 -10.90
CA ILE A 300 -24.03 4.31 -10.85
C ILE A 300 -24.78 5.19 -11.86
N LEU A 301 -24.21 6.35 -12.22
CA LEU A 301 -24.69 7.25 -13.27
C LEU A 301 -24.89 6.55 -14.64
N VAL A 302 -24.08 5.55 -15.00
CA VAL A 302 -24.21 4.80 -16.26
C VAL A 302 -25.47 3.91 -16.29
N PRO A 303 -25.68 2.94 -15.36
CA PRO A 303 -26.92 2.17 -15.33
C PRO A 303 -28.15 3.03 -15.03
N LEU A 304 -28.01 4.15 -14.29
CA LEU A 304 -29.10 5.10 -14.07
C LEU A 304 -29.57 5.75 -15.40
N ILE A 305 -28.65 6.23 -16.24
CA ILE A 305 -28.98 6.78 -17.55
C ILE A 305 -29.63 5.73 -18.46
N ILE A 306 -29.11 4.50 -18.47
CA ILE A 306 -29.69 3.39 -19.24
C ILE A 306 -31.13 3.10 -18.77
N GLY A 307 -31.37 3.07 -17.46
CA GLY A 307 -32.71 2.89 -16.88
C GLY A 307 -33.68 4.01 -17.27
N LEU A 308 -33.26 5.27 -17.21
CA LEU A 308 -34.08 6.43 -17.61
C LEU A 308 -34.44 6.38 -19.11
N ILE A 309 -33.50 6.01 -19.98
CA ILE A 309 -33.75 5.84 -21.42
C ILE A 309 -34.77 4.70 -21.65
N LEU A 310 -34.62 3.57 -20.97
CA LEU A 310 -35.51 2.41 -21.12
C LEU A 310 -36.94 2.74 -20.68
N VAL A 311 -37.12 3.44 -19.55
CA VAL A 311 -38.43 3.90 -19.07
C VAL A 311 -39.04 4.93 -20.01
N GLY A 312 -38.25 5.87 -20.55
CA GLY A 312 -38.72 6.86 -21.53
C GLY A 312 -39.21 6.22 -22.83
N LEU A 313 -38.48 5.23 -23.35
CA LEU A 313 -38.88 4.47 -24.54
C LEU A 313 -40.16 3.65 -24.29
N LEU A 314 -40.27 2.98 -23.14
CA LEU A 314 -41.47 2.23 -22.77
C LEU A 314 -42.70 3.15 -22.66
N ALA A 315 -42.55 4.32 -22.02
CA ALA A 315 -43.62 5.31 -21.93
C ALA A 315 -44.06 5.82 -23.32
N LEU A 316 -43.11 6.08 -24.22
CA LEU A 316 -43.40 6.49 -25.61
C LEU A 316 -44.19 5.41 -26.37
N VAL A 317 -43.80 4.14 -26.25
CA VAL A 317 -44.50 3.00 -26.88
C VAL A 317 -45.91 2.84 -26.31
N LEU A 318 -46.09 2.97 -24.98
CA LEU A 318 -47.41 2.92 -24.34
C LEU A 318 -48.31 4.07 -24.78
N VAL A 319 -47.79 5.30 -24.91
CA VAL A 319 -48.54 6.44 -25.44
C VAL A 319 -48.94 6.22 -26.90
N ALA A 320 -48.01 5.74 -27.74
CA ALA A 320 -48.30 5.44 -29.15
C ALA A 320 -49.36 4.34 -29.29
N PHE A 321 -49.28 3.27 -28.50
CA PHE A 321 -50.28 2.20 -28.45
C PHE A 321 -51.65 2.70 -27.99
N CYS A 322 -51.71 3.52 -26.95
CA CYS A 322 -52.94 4.14 -26.47
C CYS A 322 -53.59 5.07 -27.52
N ILE A 323 -52.80 5.78 -28.33
CA ILE A 323 -53.30 6.61 -29.43
C ILE A 323 -53.80 5.73 -30.60
N ALA A 324 -53.04 4.71 -30.99
CA ALA A 324 -53.43 3.78 -32.06
C ALA A 324 -54.73 3.04 -31.72
N ARG A 325 -54.82 2.48 -30.51
CA ARG A 325 -55.98 1.73 -30.01
C ARG A 325 -57.22 2.59 -29.73
N ARG A 326 -57.07 3.93 -29.70
CA ARG A 326 -58.19 4.89 -29.62
C ARG A 326 -58.69 5.38 -30.97
N ARG A 327 -58.10 4.97 -32.11
CA ARG A 327 -58.71 5.20 -33.42
C ARG A 327 -59.84 4.18 -33.62
N PRO A 328 -61.10 4.60 -33.85
CA PRO A 328 -62.16 3.67 -34.22
C PRO A 328 -61.89 3.06 -35.60
N SER A 329 -62.31 1.81 -35.80
CA SER A 329 -62.13 1.07 -37.04
C SER A 329 -63.02 1.63 -38.15
N ALA A 330 -62.54 2.65 -38.87
CA ALA A 330 -63.16 3.16 -40.09
C ALA A 330 -62.99 2.21 -41.29
N TYR A 331 -63.43 0.96 -41.14
CA TYR A 331 -63.70 0.07 -42.27
C TYR A 331 -65.01 0.51 -42.92
N GLN A 332 -64.92 1.52 -43.77
CA GLN A 332 -65.97 1.82 -44.72
C GLN A 332 -65.84 0.82 -45.88
N ALA A 333 -66.62 -0.26 -45.82
CA ALA A 333 -66.75 -1.18 -46.94
C ALA A 333 -67.35 -0.44 -48.14
N LEU A 334 -66.88 -0.80 -49.33
CA LEU A 334 -67.30 -0.26 -50.62
C LEU A 334 -67.84 -1.41 -51.49
#